data_AF-A0A520AB24-F1
#
_entry.id   AF-A0A520AB24-F1
#
_cell.length_a   1.000
_cell.length_b   1.000
_cell.length_c   1.000
_cell.angle_alpha   90.00
_cell.angle_beta   90.00
_cell.angle_gamma   90.00
#
_symmetry.space_group_name_H-M   'P 1'
#
loop_
_entity.id
_entity.type
_entity.pdbx_description
1 polymer ?
#
loop_
_entity_poly.entity_id
_entity_poly.type
_entity_poly.pdbx_seq_one_letter_code
_entity_poly.pdbx_strand_id
1 'polypeptide(L)'
;MKKTLLYLMAIVAVVFASCDPLDKTYDEIESNYKKDVTLSITTNYPSVAAANTGIAATLNSSYSQLGEGSRAYVTYNSSLTTIKPADSLLANIAYTVTDADYALINGNQFKNFSSSKFMQFLNTKYPTPVENQLAVISYVYFQSGVTTSAGAPVTETYIFMKGEWMKVYHVSQAQYISAGKLTVFNFGSADEANLNGYFNTFLKSDASVAATAKVGDIKYVSYTFFASSKTYQRIK
;
A
#
# COMPACT_ATOMS: atom_id res chain seq x y z
N MET A 1 73.67 -37.05 -46.17
CA MET A 1 73.40 -35.71 -45.59
C MET A 1 71.94 -35.34 -45.81
N LYS A 2 71.06 -35.59 -44.82
CA LYS A 2 69.66 -35.14 -44.77
C LYS A 2 69.27 -34.98 -43.30
N LYS A 3 69.28 -33.74 -42.79
CA LYS A 3 68.71 -33.34 -41.49
C LYS A 3 67.63 -32.30 -41.75
N THR A 4 66.53 -32.73 -42.38
CA THR A 4 65.43 -31.85 -42.81
C THR A 4 64.11 -32.17 -42.11
N LEU A 5 64.15 -32.74 -40.90
CA LEU A 5 62.93 -33.21 -40.21
C LEU A 5 62.87 -32.87 -38.71
N LEU A 6 63.40 -31.72 -38.28
CA LEU A 6 63.36 -31.33 -36.85
C LEU A 6 63.01 -29.86 -36.57
N TYR A 7 62.66 -29.09 -37.60
CA TYR A 7 62.33 -27.66 -37.44
C TYR A 7 60.88 -27.28 -37.77
N LEU A 8 60.04 -28.25 -38.17
CA LEU A 8 58.62 -27.98 -38.50
C LEU A 8 57.61 -28.38 -37.41
N MET A 9 58.09 -28.94 -36.29
CA MET A 9 57.22 -29.42 -35.19
C MET A 9 57.27 -28.55 -33.93
N ALA A 10 57.92 -27.38 -33.99
CA ALA A 10 57.95 -26.40 -32.89
C ALA A 10 57.04 -25.18 -33.13
N ILE A 11 56.48 -25.02 -34.34
CA ILE A 11 55.60 -23.87 -34.68
C ILE A 11 54.11 -24.24 -34.62
N VAL A 12 53.77 -25.54 -34.58
CA VAL A 12 52.36 -25.99 -34.51
C VAL A 12 51.83 -26.09 -33.07
N ALA A 13 52.70 -26.02 -32.06
CA ALA A 13 52.29 -26.12 -30.65
C ALA A 13 51.86 -24.79 -30.01
N VAL A 14 51.78 -23.69 -30.75
CA VAL A 14 51.31 -22.37 -30.24
C VAL A 14 49.86 -22.06 -30.68
N VAL A 15 49.25 -22.89 -31.53
CA VAL A 15 47.95 -22.58 -32.16
C VAL A 15 46.74 -23.24 -31.45
N PHE A 16 46.95 -24.02 -30.39
CA PHE A 16 45.86 -24.72 -29.68
C PHE A 16 45.66 -24.30 -28.22
N ALA A 17 46.31 -23.20 -27.79
CA ALA A 17 46.04 -22.57 -26.49
C ALA A 17 45.44 -21.16 -26.64
N SER A 18 44.92 -20.81 -27.82
CA SER A 18 44.16 -19.56 -28.03
C SER A 18 42.65 -19.81 -27.99
N CYS A 19 42.17 -20.72 -27.13
CA CYS A 19 40.75 -20.74 -26.77
C CYS A 19 40.44 -19.47 -25.97
N ASP A 20 40.00 -18.45 -26.69
CA ASP A 20 39.44 -17.16 -26.26
C ASP A 20 39.65 -16.80 -24.78
N PRO A 21 40.89 -16.49 -24.37
CA PRO A 21 41.10 -15.89 -23.06
C PRO A 21 40.38 -14.53 -23.00
N LEU A 22 40.24 -13.82 -24.13
CA LEU A 22 39.54 -12.55 -24.19
C LEU A 22 38.06 -12.69 -23.79
N ASP A 23 37.32 -13.63 -24.37
CA ASP A 23 35.87 -13.74 -24.16
C ASP A 23 35.53 -14.07 -22.70
N LYS A 24 36.30 -14.98 -22.08
CA LYS A 24 36.18 -15.25 -20.63
C LYS A 24 36.55 -14.05 -19.76
N THR A 25 37.53 -13.25 -20.19
CA THR A 25 37.90 -12.02 -19.47
C THR A 25 36.80 -10.97 -19.64
N TYR A 26 36.16 -10.87 -20.81
CA TYR A 26 35.03 -9.97 -21.05
C TYR A 26 33.77 -10.40 -20.29
N ASP A 27 33.46 -11.69 -20.23
CA ASP A 27 32.35 -12.23 -19.45
C ASP A 27 32.55 -12.00 -17.94
N GLU A 28 33.77 -12.22 -17.42
CA GLU A 28 34.09 -11.92 -16.02
C GLU A 28 34.00 -10.41 -15.74
N ILE A 29 34.46 -9.55 -16.65
CA ILE A 29 34.34 -8.10 -16.53
C ILE A 29 32.86 -7.68 -16.57
N GLU A 30 32.06 -8.14 -17.53
CA GLU A 30 30.61 -7.83 -17.61
C GLU A 30 29.83 -8.31 -16.38
N SER A 31 30.16 -9.49 -15.85
CA SER A 31 29.51 -10.01 -14.64
C SER A 31 29.84 -9.15 -13.40
N ASN A 32 31.01 -8.55 -13.35
CA ASN A 32 31.42 -7.63 -12.27
C ASN A 32 30.73 -6.26 -12.34
N TYR A 33 30.13 -5.91 -13.48
CA TYR A 33 29.41 -4.65 -13.69
C TYR A 33 27.89 -4.74 -13.52
N LYS A 34 27.33 -5.96 -13.46
CA LYS A 34 25.92 -6.18 -13.15
C LYS A 34 25.75 -6.29 -11.64
N LYS A 35 25.24 -5.21 -11.04
CA LYS A 35 24.96 -5.16 -9.60
C LYS A 35 23.51 -4.83 -9.31
N ASP A 36 23.03 -5.46 -8.25
CA ASP A 36 21.81 -5.04 -7.56
C ASP A 36 22.20 -3.99 -6.51
N VAL A 37 21.62 -2.80 -6.61
CA VAL A 37 21.88 -1.70 -5.68
C VAL A 37 20.59 -1.33 -4.96
N THR A 38 20.66 -1.15 -3.64
CA THR A 38 19.55 -0.64 -2.84
C THR A 38 19.82 0.80 -2.46
N LEU A 39 18.85 1.70 -2.71
CA LEU A 39 18.99 3.13 -2.46
C LEU A 39 17.77 3.69 -1.75
N SER A 40 17.99 4.70 -0.93
CA SER A 40 16.93 5.54 -0.37
C SER A 40 17.15 6.98 -0.83
N ILE A 41 16.24 7.49 -1.66
CA ILE A 41 16.24 8.85 -2.18
C ILE A 41 15.29 9.69 -1.34
N THR A 42 15.80 10.78 -0.76
CA THR A 42 15.01 11.67 0.11
C THR A 42 14.16 12.66 -0.68
N THR A 43 14.42 12.82 -1.99
CA THR A 43 13.66 13.69 -2.89
C THR A 43 12.19 13.31 -2.94
N ASN A 44 11.38 14.35 -2.93
CA ASN A 44 9.93 14.31 -2.89
C ASN A 44 9.37 14.45 -4.30
N TYR A 45 8.70 13.41 -4.81
CA TYR A 45 8.16 13.41 -6.18
C TYR A 45 6.64 13.63 -6.22
N PRO A 46 6.14 14.62 -6.98
CA PRO A 46 4.71 14.96 -7.01
C PRO A 46 3.85 13.95 -7.79
N SER A 47 4.47 13.03 -8.52
CA SER A 47 3.80 11.96 -9.26
C SER A 47 4.77 10.82 -9.55
N VAL A 48 4.25 9.66 -9.95
CA VAL A 48 5.11 8.54 -10.35
C VAL A 48 5.85 8.82 -11.65
N ALA A 49 5.28 9.59 -12.57
CA ALA A 49 6.00 10.04 -13.76
C ALA A 49 7.23 10.88 -13.39
N ALA A 50 7.05 11.85 -12.48
CA ALA A 50 8.16 12.66 -11.97
C ALA A 50 9.20 11.81 -11.22
N ALA A 51 8.75 10.83 -10.44
CA ALA A 51 9.64 9.88 -9.77
C ALA A 51 10.45 9.06 -10.77
N ASN A 52 9.82 8.48 -11.79
CA ASN A 52 10.52 7.70 -12.81
C ASN A 52 11.60 8.52 -13.52
N THR A 53 11.29 9.75 -13.90
CA THR A 53 12.27 10.64 -14.55
C THR A 53 13.41 11.02 -13.60
N GLY A 54 13.10 11.46 -12.37
CA GLY A 54 14.11 11.93 -11.43
C GLY A 54 14.98 10.81 -10.85
N ILE A 55 14.40 9.65 -10.56
CA ILE A 55 15.12 8.46 -10.09
C ILE A 55 16.04 7.96 -11.20
N ALA A 56 15.55 7.85 -12.44
CA ALA A 56 16.39 7.44 -13.56
C ALA A 56 17.57 8.41 -13.76
N ALA A 57 17.33 9.72 -13.69
CA ALA A 57 18.40 10.72 -13.75
C ALA A 57 19.42 10.57 -12.61
N THR A 58 18.95 10.34 -11.38
CA THR A 58 19.80 10.10 -10.21
C THR A 58 20.67 8.86 -10.40
N LEU A 59 20.07 7.74 -10.80
CA LEU A 59 20.78 6.49 -11.05
C LEU A 59 21.84 6.63 -12.15
N ASN A 60 21.48 7.26 -13.27
CA ASN A 60 22.42 7.51 -14.37
C ASN A 60 23.60 8.39 -13.94
N SER A 61 23.39 9.34 -13.02
CA SER A 61 24.48 10.21 -12.53
C SER A 61 25.39 9.53 -11.51
N SER A 62 24.83 8.71 -10.61
CA SER A 62 25.56 8.13 -9.48
C SER A 62 26.15 6.74 -9.78
N TYR A 63 25.61 6.07 -10.80
CA TYR A 63 25.97 4.69 -11.17
C TYR A 63 26.22 4.56 -12.67
N SER A 64 26.74 5.60 -13.32
CA SER A 64 27.04 5.62 -14.76
C SER A 64 27.98 4.49 -15.19
N GLN A 65 28.76 3.94 -14.25
CA GLN A 65 29.67 2.83 -14.48
C GLN A 65 28.97 1.45 -14.54
N LEU A 66 27.72 1.33 -14.08
CA LEU A 66 27.02 0.04 -14.07
C LEU A 66 26.49 -0.31 -15.45
N GLY A 67 26.70 -1.56 -15.85
CA GLY A 67 26.31 -2.06 -17.16
C GLY A 67 24.83 -2.38 -17.29
N GLU A 68 24.39 -2.55 -18.54
CA GLU A 68 23.04 -2.98 -18.88
C GLU A 68 22.68 -4.30 -18.18
N GLY A 69 21.48 -4.36 -17.59
CA GLY A 69 21.03 -5.50 -16.77
C GLY A 69 21.26 -5.33 -15.26
N SER A 70 21.90 -4.26 -14.80
CA SER A 70 21.92 -3.88 -13.38
C SER A 70 20.53 -3.49 -12.86
N ARG A 71 20.25 -3.75 -11.59
CA ARG A 71 18.94 -3.49 -10.98
C ARG A 71 19.08 -2.56 -9.79
N ALA A 72 18.09 -1.69 -9.60
CA ALA A 72 18.03 -0.81 -8.44
C ALA A 72 16.72 -1.02 -7.67
N TYR A 73 16.83 -1.30 -6.37
CA TYR A 73 15.73 -1.25 -5.42
C TYR A 73 15.72 0.12 -4.78
N VAL A 74 14.81 0.99 -5.23
CA VAL A 74 14.76 2.39 -4.81
C VAL A 74 13.58 2.65 -3.90
N THR A 75 13.84 3.11 -2.69
CA THR A 75 12.86 3.74 -1.81
C THR A 75 12.89 5.24 -2.04
N TYR A 76 11.75 5.88 -2.24
CA TYR A 76 11.66 7.33 -2.45
C TYR A 76 10.44 7.93 -1.75
N ASN A 77 10.46 9.25 -1.54
CA ASN A 77 9.33 9.98 -0.97
C ASN A 77 8.39 10.51 -2.06
N SER A 78 7.08 10.39 -1.85
CA SER A 78 6.07 10.99 -2.72
C SER A 78 5.48 12.24 -2.09
N SER A 79 5.35 13.30 -2.89
CA SER A 79 4.61 14.53 -2.60
C SER A 79 3.40 14.67 -3.50
N LEU A 80 2.69 13.57 -3.75
CA LEU A 80 1.31 13.67 -4.19
C LEU A 80 0.62 14.64 -3.23
N THR A 81 -0.05 15.66 -3.78
CA THR A 81 -0.87 16.59 -3.00
C THR A 81 -2.02 15.79 -2.40
N THR A 82 -1.76 15.18 -1.26
CA THR A 82 -2.77 14.57 -0.42
C THR A 82 -3.59 15.72 0.13
N ILE A 83 -4.85 15.83 -0.29
CA ILE A 83 -5.82 16.52 0.55
C ILE A 83 -5.85 15.70 1.83
N LYS A 84 -5.13 16.14 2.87
CA LYS A 84 -5.31 15.59 4.20
C LYS A 84 -6.75 15.94 4.57
N PRO A 85 -7.68 14.97 4.68
CA PRO A 85 -8.97 15.26 5.28
C PRO A 85 -8.66 15.79 6.67
N ALA A 86 -9.29 16.88 7.08
CA ALA A 86 -9.12 17.34 8.45
C ALA A 86 -9.43 16.15 9.38
N ASP A 87 -8.57 15.94 10.39
CA ASP A 87 -8.83 14.91 11.39
C ASP A 87 -10.24 15.14 11.94
N SER A 88 -11.10 14.12 11.90
CA SER A 88 -12.45 14.25 12.44
C SER A 88 -12.38 14.72 13.89
N LEU A 89 -13.07 15.82 14.18
CA LEU A 89 -13.05 16.47 15.50
C LEU A 89 -13.96 15.77 16.52
N LEU A 90 -14.59 14.65 16.16
CA LEU A 90 -15.63 14.01 16.96
C LEU A 90 -15.06 12.88 17.84
N ALA A 91 -15.22 13.02 19.15
CA ALA A 91 -14.74 12.03 20.14
C ALA A 91 -15.55 10.72 20.16
N ASN A 92 -16.83 10.75 19.78
CA ASN A 92 -17.72 9.60 19.80
C ASN A 92 -18.58 9.55 18.54
N ILE A 93 -18.22 8.67 17.61
CA ILE A 93 -18.90 8.53 16.31
C ILE A 93 -19.35 7.11 16.00
N ALA A 94 -19.13 6.19 16.95
CA ALA A 94 -19.54 4.81 16.82
C ALA A 94 -21.04 4.70 17.08
N TYR A 95 -21.75 4.05 16.18
CA TYR A 95 -23.17 3.77 16.30
C TYR A 95 -23.46 2.33 15.90
N THR A 96 -24.16 1.61 16.76
CA THR A 96 -24.66 0.27 16.45
C THR A 96 -26.09 0.38 15.97
N VAL A 97 -26.35 -0.09 14.75
CA VAL A 97 -27.68 -0.13 14.15
C VAL A 97 -28.60 -1.00 15.00
N THR A 98 -29.78 -0.48 15.30
CA THR A 98 -30.80 -1.16 16.09
C THR A 98 -31.88 -1.77 15.20
N ASP A 99 -32.72 -2.64 15.78
CA ASP A 99 -33.90 -3.18 15.10
C ASP A 99 -34.85 -2.09 14.57
N ALA A 100 -34.97 -0.99 15.31
CA ALA A 100 -35.77 0.16 14.88
C ALA A 100 -35.18 0.83 13.64
N ASP A 101 -33.84 0.99 13.58
CA ASP A 101 -33.17 1.57 12.41
C ASP A 101 -33.37 0.73 11.15
N TYR A 102 -33.35 -0.61 11.26
CA TYR A 102 -33.61 -1.50 10.13
C TYR A 102 -35.02 -1.31 9.57
N ALA A 103 -36.02 -1.12 10.43
CA ALA A 103 -37.41 -0.94 10.05
C ALA A 103 -37.71 0.45 9.45
N LEU A 104 -36.86 1.45 9.71
CA LEU A 104 -37.02 2.81 9.16
C LEU A 104 -36.68 2.90 7.66
N ILE A 105 -35.94 1.93 7.11
CA ILE A 105 -35.48 1.99 5.72
C ILE A 105 -36.53 1.41 4.79
N ASN A 106 -37.02 2.25 3.88
CA ASN A 106 -38.06 1.87 2.93
C ASN A 106 -37.65 0.62 2.13
N GLY A 107 -38.54 -0.38 2.10
CA GLY A 107 -38.31 -1.64 1.40
C GLY A 107 -37.21 -2.51 2.00
N ASN A 108 -36.84 -2.27 3.26
CA ASN A 108 -36.01 -3.20 4.03
C ASN A 108 -36.91 -4.15 4.84
N GLN A 109 -36.83 -5.44 4.56
CA GLN A 109 -37.70 -6.46 5.18
C GLN A 109 -37.00 -7.26 6.27
N PHE A 110 -35.67 -7.15 6.35
CA PHE A 110 -34.85 -7.97 7.23
C PHE A 110 -34.01 -7.10 8.17
N LYS A 111 -33.56 -7.69 9.27
CA LYS A 111 -32.63 -7.06 10.23
C LYS A 111 -31.19 -7.08 9.72
N ASN A 112 -31.00 -6.68 8.47
CA ASN A 112 -29.72 -6.57 7.80
C ASN A 112 -29.77 -5.45 6.77
N PHE A 113 -28.60 -5.03 6.29
CA PHE A 113 -28.49 -4.13 5.16
C PHE A 113 -27.64 -4.74 4.05
N SER A 114 -28.11 -4.60 2.81
CA SER A 114 -27.22 -4.60 1.64
C SER A 114 -26.47 -3.28 1.54
N SER A 115 -25.46 -3.21 0.68
CA SER A 115 -24.71 -1.97 0.42
C SER A 115 -25.63 -0.79 0.07
N SER A 116 -26.66 -1.02 -0.75
CA SER A 116 -27.59 0.05 -1.15
C SER A 116 -28.52 0.49 -0.02
N LYS A 117 -29.02 -0.46 0.79
CA LYS A 117 -29.87 -0.15 1.95
C LYS A 117 -29.09 0.55 3.06
N PHE A 118 -27.82 0.19 3.24
CA PHE A 118 -26.94 0.86 4.18
C PHE A 118 -26.71 2.33 3.81
N MET A 119 -26.49 2.65 2.53
CA MET A 119 -26.37 4.05 2.09
C MET A 119 -27.67 4.85 2.31
N GLN A 120 -28.84 4.22 2.12
CA GLN A 120 -30.12 4.84 2.47
C GLN A 120 -30.22 5.11 3.97
N PHE A 121 -29.76 4.17 4.80
CA PHE A 121 -29.67 4.36 6.25
C PHE A 121 -28.78 5.53 6.63
N LEU A 122 -27.56 5.63 6.09
CA LEU A 122 -26.66 6.75 6.39
C LEU A 122 -27.29 8.11 6.07
N ASN A 123 -27.91 8.24 4.90
CA ASN A 123 -28.58 9.49 4.49
C ASN A 123 -29.83 9.80 5.33
N THR A 124 -30.52 8.77 5.83
CA THR A 124 -31.68 8.93 6.73
C THR A 124 -31.24 9.34 8.12
N LYS A 125 -30.17 8.73 8.65
CA LYS A 125 -29.62 9.01 9.98
C LYS A 125 -28.98 10.39 10.05
N TYR A 126 -28.34 10.80 8.96
CA TYR A 126 -27.64 12.07 8.83
C TYR A 126 -28.17 12.82 7.60
N PRO A 127 -29.33 13.49 7.72
CA PRO A 127 -29.98 14.17 6.58
C PRO A 127 -29.26 15.45 6.13
N THR A 128 -28.46 16.05 7.01
CA THR A 128 -27.68 17.26 6.74
C THR A 128 -26.24 17.07 7.22
N PRO A 129 -25.49 16.13 6.61
CA PRO A 129 -24.12 15.88 7.03
C PRO A 129 -23.22 17.07 6.70
N VAL A 130 -22.25 17.34 7.55
CA VAL A 130 -21.25 18.40 7.33
C VAL A 130 -19.96 17.83 6.75
N GLU A 131 -19.21 18.64 6.02
CA GLU A 131 -17.93 18.22 5.44
C GLU A 131 -16.98 17.69 6.53
N ASN A 132 -16.31 16.57 6.25
CA ASN A 132 -15.47 15.79 7.16
C ASN A 132 -16.21 15.11 8.33
N GLN A 133 -17.55 15.04 8.30
CA GLN A 133 -18.29 14.27 9.29
C GLN A 133 -17.96 12.78 9.14
N LEU A 134 -17.59 12.16 10.25
CA LEU A 134 -17.36 10.72 10.31
C LEU A 134 -18.59 9.97 10.84
N ALA A 135 -18.79 8.76 10.34
CA ALA A 135 -19.72 7.77 10.86
C ALA A 135 -19.03 6.40 10.96
N VAL A 136 -18.89 5.85 12.16
CA VAL A 136 -18.44 4.48 12.38
C VAL A 136 -19.66 3.65 12.73
N ILE A 137 -20.13 2.83 11.80
CA ILE A 137 -21.41 2.13 11.95
C ILE A 137 -21.18 0.63 12.04
N SER A 138 -21.72 0.03 13.10
CA SER A 138 -21.79 -1.43 13.24
C SER A 138 -23.19 -1.92 12.88
N TYR A 139 -23.27 -2.88 11.96
CA TYR A 139 -24.54 -3.41 11.45
C TYR A 139 -24.37 -4.83 10.88
N VAL A 140 -25.47 -5.59 10.80
CA VAL A 140 -25.52 -6.87 10.10
C VAL A 140 -25.57 -6.64 8.58
N TYR A 141 -24.54 -7.09 7.86
CA TYR A 141 -24.47 -6.99 6.41
C TYR A 141 -25.11 -8.22 5.74
N PHE A 142 -25.75 -8.02 4.58
CA PHE A 142 -26.24 -9.11 3.74
C PHE A 142 -26.22 -8.74 2.26
N GLN A 143 -25.66 -9.61 1.43
CA GLN A 143 -25.70 -9.53 -0.02
C GLN A 143 -26.06 -10.91 -0.58
N SER A 144 -27.15 -10.99 -1.33
CA SER A 144 -27.56 -12.24 -1.98
C SER A 144 -26.46 -12.77 -2.91
N GLY A 145 -26.20 -14.07 -2.86
CA GLY A 145 -25.17 -14.73 -3.66
C GLY A 145 -23.72 -14.57 -3.16
N VAL A 146 -23.49 -13.87 -2.04
CA VAL A 146 -22.17 -13.75 -1.41
C VAL A 146 -22.17 -14.49 -0.07
N THR A 147 -21.55 -15.66 -0.03
CA THR A 147 -21.59 -16.57 1.14
C THR A 147 -20.77 -16.10 2.34
N THR A 148 -19.74 -15.28 2.15
CA THR A 148 -18.75 -14.97 3.19
C THR A 148 -19.17 -13.90 4.19
N SER A 149 -20.28 -13.20 3.98
CA SER A 149 -20.70 -12.08 4.85
C SER A 149 -22.21 -12.02 5.12
N ALA A 150 -22.96 -13.05 4.74
CA ALA A 150 -24.41 -13.10 4.95
C ALA A 150 -24.73 -13.24 6.45
N GLY A 151 -25.23 -12.17 7.07
CA GLY A 151 -25.72 -12.21 8.46
C GLY A 151 -24.67 -11.97 9.54
N ALA A 152 -23.44 -11.58 9.17
CA ALA A 152 -22.41 -11.23 10.13
C ALA A 152 -22.44 -9.72 10.47
N PRO A 153 -22.20 -9.34 11.74
CA PRO A 153 -21.98 -7.94 12.08
C PRO A 153 -20.67 -7.46 11.47
N VAL A 154 -20.71 -6.30 10.83
CA VAL A 154 -19.55 -5.58 10.32
C VAL A 154 -19.49 -4.21 10.96
N THR A 155 -18.29 -3.66 11.09
CA THR A 155 -18.08 -2.26 11.47
C THR A 155 -17.39 -1.56 10.32
N GLU A 156 -18.02 -0.52 9.80
CA GLU A 156 -17.51 0.23 8.65
C GLU A 156 -17.41 1.71 8.98
N THR A 157 -16.44 2.40 8.39
CA THR A 157 -16.29 3.85 8.54
C THR A 157 -16.64 4.56 7.25
N TYR A 158 -17.38 5.65 7.37
CA TYR A 158 -17.70 6.57 6.29
C TYR A 158 -17.31 7.99 6.69
N ILE A 159 -16.81 8.75 5.72
CA ILE A 159 -16.56 10.19 5.84
C ILE A 159 -17.42 10.92 4.81
N PHE A 160 -18.08 12.00 5.22
CA PHE A 160 -18.79 12.88 4.29
C PHE A 160 -17.80 13.87 3.70
N MET A 161 -17.52 13.78 2.40
CA MET A 161 -16.66 14.72 1.69
C MET A 161 -17.18 15.00 0.30
N LYS A 162 -16.99 16.23 -0.19
CA LYS A 162 -17.41 16.66 -1.53
C LYS A 162 -18.91 16.42 -1.80
N GLY A 163 -19.73 16.53 -0.77
CA GLY A 163 -21.18 16.33 -0.86
C GLY A 163 -21.65 14.87 -0.84
N GLU A 164 -20.75 13.91 -0.59
CA GLU A 164 -21.09 12.48 -0.61
C GLU A 164 -20.46 11.70 0.55
N TRP A 165 -21.12 10.64 0.99
CA TRP A 165 -20.53 9.68 1.93
C TRP A 165 -19.56 8.75 1.21
N MET A 166 -18.30 8.79 1.60
CA MET A 166 -17.26 7.90 1.09
C MET A 166 -16.88 6.86 2.14
N LYS A 167 -16.81 5.59 1.73
CA LYS A 167 -16.30 4.52 2.59
C LYS A 167 -14.79 4.69 2.81
N VAL A 168 -14.36 4.55 4.06
CA VAL A 168 -12.98 4.68 4.52
C VAL A 168 -12.50 3.32 5.00
N TYR A 169 -11.21 3.02 4.81
CA TYR A 169 -10.62 1.78 5.29
C TYR A 169 -10.68 1.74 6.82
N HIS A 170 -11.31 0.72 7.41
CA HIS A 170 -11.44 0.61 8.86
C HIS A 170 -10.42 -0.39 9.40
N VAL A 171 -9.53 0.05 10.31
CA VAL A 171 -8.58 -0.86 10.96
C VAL A 171 -9.33 -1.86 11.83
N SER A 172 -9.20 -3.14 11.49
CA SER A 172 -9.82 -4.24 12.21
C SER A 172 -9.08 -4.59 13.51
N GLN A 173 -9.75 -5.32 14.41
CA GLN A 173 -9.15 -5.84 15.63
C GLN A 173 -7.92 -6.72 15.36
N ALA A 174 -7.97 -7.57 14.32
CA ALA A 174 -6.83 -8.41 13.94
C ALA A 174 -5.61 -7.58 13.49
N GLN A 175 -5.84 -6.43 12.86
CA GLN A 175 -4.77 -5.52 12.44
C GLN A 175 -4.19 -4.74 13.62
N TYR A 176 -4.99 -4.39 14.61
CA TYR A 176 -4.46 -3.89 15.89
C TYR A 176 -3.53 -4.92 16.54
N ILE A 177 -3.97 -6.19 16.59
CA ILE A 177 -3.17 -7.29 17.14
C ILE A 177 -1.84 -7.44 16.36
N SER A 178 -1.87 -7.39 15.03
CA SER A 178 -0.65 -7.49 14.22
C SER A 178 0.30 -6.30 14.36
N ALA A 179 -0.20 -5.13 14.78
CA ALA A 179 0.60 -3.98 15.19
C ALA A 179 0.96 -3.96 16.70
N GLY A 180 0.77 -5.09 17.41
CA GLY A 180 1.14 -5.23 18.82
C GLY A 180 0.14 -4.62 19.81
N LYS A 181 -1.07 -4.26 19.37
CA LYS A 181 -2.14 -3.67 20.20
C LYS A 181 -3.12 -4.75 20.68
N LEU A 182 -2.64 -5.62 21.57
CA LEU A 182 -3.30 -6.88 21.92
C LEU A 182 -4.62 -6.75 22.70
N THR A 183 -4.80 -5.70 23.52
CA THR A 183 -5.92 -5.61 24.46
C THR A 183 -6.74 -4.32 24.36
N VAL A 184 -6.11 -3.23 23.94
CA VAL A 184 -6.73 -1.90 23.92
C VAL A 184 -7.27 -1.51 22.54
N PHE A 185 -6.84 -2.23 21.49
CA PHE A 185 -7.23 -2.02 20.08
C PHE A 185 -7.26 -0.55 19.65
N ASN A 186 -6.25 0.20 20.09
CA ASN A 186 -6.04 1.59 19.73
C ASN A 186 -4.54 1.88 19.59
N PHE A 187 -4.23 2.89 18.78
CA PHE A 187 -2.91 3.50 18.74
C PHE A 187 -2.84 4.65 19.74
N GLY A 188 -1.64 5.08 20.10
CA GLY A 188 -1.43 6.28 20.92
C GLY A 188 -0.27 7.13 20.41
N SER A 189 0.10 8.14 21.18
CA SER A 189 1.19 9.08 20.79
C SER A 189 2.52 8.40 20.48
N ALA A 190 2.81 7.26 21.12
CA ALA A 190 4.03 6.48 20.85
C ALA A 190 4.05 5.82 19.45
N ASP A 191 2.89 5.68 18.81
CA ASP A 191 2.74 5.02 17.51
C ASP A 191 2.76 6.01 16.34
N GLU A 192 2.67 7.31 16.59
CA GLU A 192 2.42 8.34 15.58
C GLU A 192 3.41 8.29 14.40
N ALA A 193 4.68 8.02 14.71
CA ALA A 193 5.76 7.89 13.72
C ALA A 193 5.63 6.63 12.85
N ASN A 194 4.98 5.58 13.36
CA ASN A 194 4.87 4.26 12.72
C ASN A 194 3.52 4.03 12.03
N LEU A 195 2.51 4.88 12.28
CA LEU A 195 1.15 4.72 11.73
C LEU A 195 1.14 4.46 10.22
N ASN A 196 1.90 5.24 9.44
CA ASN A 196 1.96 5.07 7.99
C ASN A 196 2.50 3.69 7.60
N GLY A 197 3.51 3.18 8.33
CA GLY A 197 4.06 1.84 8.10
C GLY A 197 3.04 0.74 8.36
N TYR A 198 2.30 0.84 9.47
CA TYR A 198 1.21 -0.08 9.79
C TYR A 198 0.11 -0.05 8.73
N PHE A 199 -0.39 1.14 8.38
CA PHE A 199 -1.48 1.31 7.43
C PHE A 199 -1.11 0.82 6.03
N ASN A 200 0.10 1.12 5.57
CA ASN A 200 0.59 0.59 4.29
C ASN A 200 0.67 -0.95 4.30
N THR A 201 1.05 -1.54 5.42
CA THR A 201 1.08 -3.00 5.58
C THR A 201 -0.32 -3.59 5.52
N PHE A 202 -1.27 -3.00 6.24
CA PHE A 202 -2.68 -3.42 6.26
C PHE A 202 -3.32 -3.36 4.87
N LEU A 203 -3.20 -2.21 4.19
CA LEU A 203 -3.76 -2.00 2.87
C LEU A 203 -3.17 -2.96 1.82
N LYS A 204 -1.87 -3.26 1.89
CA LYS A 204 -1.22 -4.22 0.99
C LYS A 204 -1.64 -5.67 1.27
N SER A 205 -1.89 -6.00 2.54
CA SER A 205 -2.34 -7.34 2.93
C SER A 205 -3.81 -7.62 2.61
N ASP A 206 -4.61 -6.56 2.43
CA ASP A 206 -6.03 -6.68 2.13
C ASP A 206 -6.26 -6.91 0.64
N ALA A 207 -6.69 -8.12 0.27
CA ALA A 207 -6.92 -8.48 -1.12
C ALA A 207 -7.96 -7.60 -1.82
N SER A 208 -8.96 -7.09 -1.10
CA SER A 208 -9.99 -6.22 -1.69
C SER A 208 -9.44 -4.85 -2.08
N VAL A 209 -8.46 -4.36 -1.32
CA VAL A 209 -7.75 -3.12 -1.60
C VAL A 209 -6.71 -3.36 -2.69
N ALA A 210 -5.85 -4.36 -2.50
CA ALA A 210 -4.75 -4.66 -3.40
C ALA A 210 -5.21 -4.98 -4.84
N ALA A 211 -6.35 -5.66 -5.00
CA ALA A 211 -6.89 -6.00 -6.31
C ALA A 211 -7.34 -4.78 -7.15
N THR A 212 -7.63 -3.64 -6.51
CA THR A 212 -8.16 -2.45 -7.19
C THR A 212 -7.23 -1.25 -7.14
N ALA A 213 -6.14 -1.32 -6.36
CA ALA A 213 -5.22 -0.22 -6.13
C ALA A 213 -4.46 0.16 -7.41
N LYS A 214 -4.46 1.45 -7.72
CA LYS A 214 -3.70 2.05 -8.82
C LYS A 214 -2.67 3.03 -8.26
N VAL A 215 -1.63 3.23 -9.05
CA VAL A 215 -0.64 4.27 -8.78
C VAL A 215 -1.33 5.64 -8.67
N GLY A 216 -1.10 6.33 -7.56
CA GLY A 216 -1.73 7.62 -7.26
C GLY A 216 -3.04 7.53 -6.49
N ASP A 217 -3.58 6.34 -6.24
CA ASP A 217 -4.75 6.18 -5.38
C ASP A 217 -4.43 6.59 -3.94
N ILE A 218 -5.32 7.40 -3.38
CA ILE A 218 -5.30 7.77 -1.97
C ILE A 218 -6.32 6.90 -1.25
N LYS A 219 -5.89 6.21 -0.19
CA LYS A 219 -6.75 5.47 0.72
C LYS A 219 -6.69 6.10 2.10
N TYR A 220 -7.82 6.61 2.54
CA TYR A 220 -7.98 7.08 3.92
C TYR A 220 -8.15 5.88 4.85
N VAL A 221 -7.47 5.94 5.99
CA VAL A 221 -7.48 4.88 6.99
C VAL A 221 -8.05 5.43 8.30
N SER A 222 -9.14 4.83 8.72
CA SER A 222 -9.85 5.09 9.97
C SER A 222 -9.32 4.18 11.07
N TYR A 223 -8.89 4.79 12.18
CA TYR A 223 -8.34 4.07 13.34
C TYR A 223 -8.72 4.73 14.67
N THR A 224 -8.73 3.89 15.70
CA THR A 224 -8.94 4.23 17.09
C THR A 224 -7.62 4.77 17.66
N PHE A 225 -7.68 5.94 18.29
CA PHE A 225 -6.51 6.60 18.86
C PHE A 225 -6.80 7.06 20.29
N PHE A 226 -5.93 6.71 21.23
CA PHE A 226 -6.01 7.11 22.62
C PHE A 226 -5.08 8.29 22.90
N ALA A 227 -5.65 9.41 23.34
CA ALA A 227 -4.92 10.59 23.75
C ALA A 227 -5.68 11.39 24.81
N SER A 228 -4.96 12.06 25.70
CA SER A 228 -5.58 12.93 26.72
C SER A 228 -6.71 12.24 27.50
N SER A 229 -6.49 10.97 27.87
CA SER A 229 -7.46 10.13 28.59
C SER A 229 -8.79 9.87 27.87
N LYS A 230 -8.82 10.04 26.55
CA LYS A 230 -9.98 9.79 25.70
C LYS A 230 -9.59 8.97 24.48
N THR A 231 -10.55 8.18 24.00
CA THR A 231 -10.45 7.47 22.74
C THR A 231 -11.15 8.25 21.65
N TYR A 232 -10.52 8.36 20.49
CA TYR A 232 -11.04 9.04 19.31
C TYR A 232 -11.03 8.09 18.14
N GLN A 233 -11.92 8.31 17.18
CA GLN A 233 -11.70 7.82 15.83
C GLN A 233 -11.01 8.90 15.01
N ARG A 234 -9.88 8.55 14.38
CA ARG A 234 -9.11 9.43 13.51
C ARG A 234 -9.04 8.87 12.09
N ILE A 235 -8.74 9.74 11.13
CA ILE A 235 -8.41 9.38 9.75
C ILE A 235 -6.97 9.80 9.46
N LYS A 236 -6.24 9.01 8.68
CA LYS A 236 -4.94 9.38 8.11
C LYS A 236 -4.89 9.01 6.63
#